data_AF-A0A7R9TNG5-F1
#
_entry.id   AF-A0A7R9TNG5-F1
#
_cell.length_a   1.000
_cell.length_b   1.000
_cell.length_c   1.000
_cell.angle_alpha   90.00
_cell.angle_beta   90.00
_cell.angle_gamma   90.00
#
_symmetry.space_group_name_H-M   'P 1'
#
loop_
_entity.id
_entity.type
_entity.pdbx_description
1 polymer ?
#
loop_
_entity_poly.entity_id
_entity_poly.type
_entity_poly.pdbx_seq_one_letter_code
_entity_poly.pdbx_strand_id
1 'polypeptide(L)'
;LKDHEPIELEAGQDIIVYAAGPEEYLTYEGYKNETETKIGCSYAKLCESVHPGNKLLFADGSVVIEVTEILDERNLKGKVLNNKKLGERKNGNLPGVKVDLDVLQPKDVDDIKNFCCVNKMDYVAVSFVQ
;
A
#
# COMPACT_ATOMS: atom_id res chain seq x y z
N LEU A 1 2.61 -0.62 12.20
CA LEU A 1 3.33 -1.89 12.45
C LEU A 1 3.25 -2.12 13.94
N LYS A 2 3.23 -3.38 14.38
CA LYS A 2 3.12 -3.70 15.79
C LYS A 2 4.27 -3.04 16.56
N ASP A 3 3.93 -2.39 17.67
CA ASP A 3 4.85 -1.67 18.55
C ASP A 3 5.66 -0.54 17.86
N HIS A 4 5.21 -0.05 16.68
CA HIS A 4 5.92 0.93 15.84
C HIS A 4 7.32 0.50 15.37
N GLU A 5 7.65 -0.79 15.51
CA GLU A 5 8.95 -1.32 15.12
C GLU A 5 8.95 -1.71 13.63
N PRO A 6 9.99 -1.32 12.87
CA PRO A 6 10.10 -1.74 11.47
C PRO A 6 10.39 -3.24 11.36
N ILE A 7 9.94 -3.84 10.26
CA ILE A 7 10.11 -5.28 10.00
C ILE A 7 11.28 -5.50 9.05
N GLU A 8 12.21 -6.38 9.42
CA GLU A 8 13.25 -6.86 8.51
C GLU A 8 12.66 -7.91 7.55
N LEU A 9 12.76 -7.67 6.25
CA LEU A 9 12.29 -8.57 5.20
C LEU A 9 13.46 -9.24 4.48
N GLU A 10 13.32 -10.53 4.21
CA GLU A 10 14.33 -11.37 3.57
C GLU A 10 13.84 -11.89 2.23
N ALA A 11 14.72 -11.93 1.23
CA ALA A 11 14.43 -12.44 -0.10
C ALA A 11 14.02 -13.92 -0.03
N GLY A 12 12.97 -14.27 -0.75
CA GLY A 12 12.39 -15.61 -0.78
C GLY A 12 11.37 -15.88 0.33
N GLN A 13 11.33 -15.08 1.40
CA GLN A 13 10.36 -15.28 2.49
C GLN A 13 8.92 -15.07 1.98
N ASP A 14 8.00 -15.84 2.54
CA ASP A 14 6.57 -15.66 2.29
C ASP A 14 6.03 -14.52 3.17
N ILE A 15 5.08 -13.77 2.63
CA ILE A 15 4.43 -12.63 3.32
C ILE A 15 2.96 -12.55 2.92
N ILE A 16 2.10 -12.17 3.87
CA ILE A 16 0.71 -11.85 3.61
C ILE A 16 0.55 -10.33 3.52
N VAL A 17 -0.13 -9.86 2.48
CA VAL A 17 -0.54 -8.46 2.37
C VAL A 17 -2.05 -8.40 2.54
N TYR A 18 -2.48 -7.67 3.57
CA TYR A 18 -3.88 -7.49 3.93
C TYR A 18 -4.41 -6.16 3.39
N ALA A 19 -5.45 -6.22 2.58
CA ALA A 19 -6.19 -5.07 2.05
C ALA A 19 -7.09 -4.48 3.13
N ALA A 20 -6.50 -3.76 4.08
CA ALA A 20 -7.21 -3.12 5.19
C ALA A 20 -8.20 -2.04 4.70
N GLY A 21 -7.91 -1.39 3.57
CA GLY A 21 -8.68 -0.22 3.15
C GLY A 21 -8.35 1.02 4.00
N PRO A 22 -8.83 2.21 3.62
CA PRO A 22 -8.36 3.46 4.21
C PRO A 22 -8.71 3.63 5.69
N GLU A 23 -9.87 3.14 6.13
CA GLU A 23 -10.35 3.31 7.51
C GLU A 23 -9.65 2.36 8.48
N GLU A 24 -9.65 1.05 8.19
CA GLU A 24 -9.05 0.03 9.05
C GLU A 24 -7.51 0.15 9.06
N TYR A 25 -6.90 0.64 7.98
CA TYR A 25 -5.45 0.83 7.90
C TYR A 25 -4.90 1.78 8.97
N LEU A 26 -5.72 2.71 9.48
CA LEU A 26 -5.27 3.66 10.52
C LEU A 26 -4.98 2.99 11.86
N THR A 27 -5.67 1.89 12.15
CA THR A 27 -5.54 1.13 13.40
C THR A 27 -4.90 -0.24 13.20
N TYR A 28 -4.74 -0.69 11.95
CA TYR A 28 -4.14 -1.98 11.64
C TYR A 28 -2.62 -2.01 11.91
N GLU A 29 -2.19 -3.04 12.62
CA GLU A 29 -0.79 -3.27 12.96
C GLU A 29 -0.26 -4.54 12.28
N GLY A 30 0.49 -4.35 11.18
CA GLY A 30 1.26 -5.44 10.57
C GLY A 30 2.38 -5.93 11.51
N TYR A 31 2.72 -7.22 11.43
CA TYR A 31 3.68 -7.88 12.32
C TYR A 31 4.56 -8.88 11.57
N LYS A 32 5.69 -9.22 12.20
CA LYS A 32 6.52 -10.38 11.86
C LYS A 32 6.81 -11.15 13.14
N ASN A 33 6.56 -12.46 13.11
CA ASN A 33 6.94 -13.40 14.17
C ASN A 33 7.70 -14.57 13.55
N GLU A 34 7.99 -15.62 14.33
CA GLU A 34 8.77 -16.78 13.86
C GLU A 34 8.09 -17.59 12.74
N THR A 35 6.76 -17.53 12.63
CA THR A 35 5.98 -18.36 11.70
C THR A 35 5.33 -17.59 10.56
N GLU A 36 5.05 -16.29 10.75
CA GLU A 36 4.27 -15.50 9.82
C GLU A 36 4.74 -14.04 9.77
N THR A 37 4.74 -13.48 8.56
CA THR A 37 4.86 -12.04 8.31
C THR A 37 3.61 -11.54 7.62
N LYS A 38 2.97 -10.51 8.19
CA LYS A 38 1.74 -9.93 7.64
C LYS A 38 1.77 -8.41 7.72
N ILE A 39 1.49 -7.75 6.61
CA ILE A 39 1.47 -6.27 6.51
C ILE A 39 0.13 -5.77 5.97
N GLY A 40 -0.22 -4.53 6.32
CA GLY A 40 -1.44 -3.88 5.84
C GLY A 40 -1.18 -3.01 4.61
N CYS A 41 -2.19 -2.89 3.75
CA CYS A 41 -2.27 -1.95 2.65
C CYS A 41 -3.59 -1.17 2.75
N SER A 42 -3.54 0.15 2.56
CA SER A 42 -4.72 1.02 2.59
C SER A 42 -5.61 0.89 1.35
N TYR A 43 -5.18 0.17 0.30
CA TYR A 43 -5.97 -0.03 -0.90
C TYR A 43 -6.95 -1.20 -0.73
N ALA A 44 -8.23 -0.90 -0.52
CA ALA A 44 -9.26 -1.91 -0.24
C ALA A 44 -9.46 -2.91 -1.40
N LYS A 45 -9.35 -2.44 -2.65
CA LYS A 45 -9.54 -3.28 -3.85
C LYS A 45 -8.28 -4.00 -4.29
N LEU A 46 -7.26 -4.11 -3.42
CA LEU A 46 -5.97 -4.69 -3.78
C LEU A 46 -6.12 -6.11 -4.36
N CYS A 47 -6.82 -7.00 -3.67
CA CYS A 47 -6.99 -8.40 -4.09
C CYS A 47 -7.84 -8.56 -5.36
N GLU A 48 -8.70 -7.58 -5.67
CA GLU A 48 -9.47 -7.55 -6.92
C GLU A 48 -8.65 -7.02 -8.10
N SER A 49 -7.65 -6.17 -7.82
CA SER A 49 -6.89 -5.44 -8.84
C SER A 49 -5.64 -6.19 -9.29
N VAL A 50 -5.12 -7.11 -8.45
CA VAL A 50 -3.87 -7.83 -8.71
C VAL A 50 -4.13 -9.32 -8.96
N HIS A 51 -3.18 -9.95 -9.63
CA HIS A 51 -3.15 -11.39 -9.89
C HIS A 51 -1.74 -11.95 -9.59
N PRO A 52 -1.59 -13.28 -9.44
CA PRO A 52 -0.28 -13.91 -9.33
C PRO A 52 0.69 -13.45 -10.43
N GLY A 53 1.92 -13.15 -10.05
CA GLY A 53 2.96 -12.57 -10.91
C GLY A 53 3.01 -11.04 -10.92
N ASN A 54 2.00 -10.32 -10.42
CA ASN A 54 2.12 -8.87 -10.24
C ASN A 54 3.15 -8.52 -9.15
N LYS A 55 3.75 -7.34 -9.28
CA LYS A 55 4.71 -6.81 -8.30
C LYS A 55 4.07 -5.68 -7.50
N LEU A 56 4.20 -5.74 -6.18
CA LEU A 56 3.86 -4.69 -5.25
C LEU A 56 5.16 -4.02 -4.81
N LEU A 57 5.27 -2.71 -5.02
CA LEU A 57 6.45 -1.92 -4.71
C LEU A 57 6.17 -1.06 -3.49
N PHE A 58 6.88 -1.29 -2.39
CA PHE A 58 6.76 -0.48 -1.17
C PHE A 58 8.02 0.35 -0.92
N ALA A 59 7.85 1.49 -0.25
CA ALA A 59 8.93 2.43 0.07
C ALA A 59 9.71 2.85 -1.20
N ASP A 60 8.98 3.40 -2.17
CA ASP A 60 9.51 3.90 -3.45
C ASP A 60 10.27 2.82 -4.25
N GLY A 61 9.80 1.57 -4.17
CA GLY A 61 10.41 0.42 -4.84
C GLY A 61 11.58 -0.22 -4.10
N SER A 62 11.91 0.26 -2.90
CA SER A 62 12.95 -0.35 -2.07
C SER A 62 12.59 -1.75 -1.57
N VAL A 63 11.30 -2.05 -1.42
CA VAL A 63 10.78 -3.38 -1.07
C VAL A 63 9.92 -3.86 -2.23
N VAL A 64 10.22 -5.05 -2.74
CA VAL A 64 9.47 -5.66 -3.84
C VAL A 64 8.86 -6.97 -3.37
N ILE A 65 7.54 -7.09 -3.53
CA ILE A 65 6.78 -8.30 -3.21
C ILE A 65 6.11 -8.79 -4.50
N GLU A 66 6.37 -10.02 -4.90
CA GLU A 66 5.65 -10.66 -6.00
C GLU A 66 4.42 -11.39 -5.47
N VAL A 67 3.24 -11.12 -6.02
CA VAL A 67 2.02 -11.83 -5.66
C VAL A 67 2.13 -13.28 -6.13
N THR A 68 1.95 -14.23 -5.22
CA THR A 68 1.99 -15.66 -5.54
C THR A 68 0.59 -16.26 -5.58
N GLU A 69 -0.33 -15.76 -4.76
CA GLU A 69 -1.68 -16.33 -4.61
C GLU A 69 -2.63 -15.29 -4.01
N ILE A 70 -3.89 -15.30 -4.44
CA ILE A 70 -4.98 -14.57 -3.78
C ILE A 70 -5.68 -15.55 -2.85
N LEU A 71 -5.61 -15.31 -1.54
CA LEU A 71 -6.15 -16.24 -0.53
C LEU A 71 -7.65 -16.02 -0.33
N ASP A 72 -8.05 -14.75 -0.26
CA ASP A 72 -9.44 -14.32 -0.11
C ASP A 72 -9.61 -12.85 -0.59
N GLU A 73 -10.80 -12.28 -0.40
CA GLU A 73 -11.14 -10.91 -0.81
C GLU A 73 -10.22 -9.84 -0.21
N ARG A 74 -9.54 -10.12 0.91
CA ARG A 74 -8.70 -9.15 1.62
C ARG A 74 -7.26 -9.61 1.85
N ASN A 75 -6.93 -10.87 1.63
CA ASN A 75 -5.59 -11.40 1.85
C ASN A 75 -5.01 -11.95 0.55
N LEU A 76 -3.80 -11.51 0.22
CA LEU A 76 -2.97 -12.15 -0.77
C LEU A 76 -1.69 -12.66 -0.13
N LYS A 77 -1.18 -13.75 -0.69
CA LYS A 77 0.16 -14.26 -0.39
C LYS A 77 1.13 -13.73 -1.43
N GLY A 78 2.30 -13.30 -0.98
CA GLY A 78 3.40 -12.88 -1.83
C GLY A 78 4.74 -13.44 -1.37
N LYS A 79 5.73 -13.24 -2.23
CA LYS A 79 7.13 -13.57 -1.99
C LYS A 79 7.98 -12.31 -2.05
N VAL A 80 8.74 -12.05 -1.00
CA VAL A 80 9.67 -10.91 -0.97
C VAL A 80 10.84 -11.18 -1.92
N LEU A 81 11.20 -10.22 -2.75
CA LEU A 81 12.25 -10.40 -3.75
C LEU A 81 13.63 -9.87 -3.32
N ASN A 82 13.71 -9.10 -2.23
CA ASN A 82 14.95 -8.46 -1.80
C ASN A 82 15.02 -8.26 -0.27
N ASN A 83 16.25 -8.25 0.26
CA ASN A 83 16.49 -8.00 1.68
C ASN A 83 16.33 -6.51 1.98
N LYS A 84 15.37 -6.15 2.84
CA LYS A 84 15.16 -4.74 3.21
C LYS A 84 14.34 -4.59 4.50
N LYS A 85 14.60 -3.50 5.21
CA LYS A 85 13.76 -3.03 6.32
C LYS A 85 12.53 -2.29 5.81
N LEU A 86 11.34 -2.71 6.22
CA LEU A 86 10.08 -2.02 5.95
C LEU A 86 9.65 -1.23 7.19
N GLY A 87 9.57 0.09 7.06
CA GLY A 87 9.02 0.97 8.08
C GLY A 87 7.51 1.16 7.94
N GLU A 88 6.96 2.06 8.76
CA GLU A 88 5.53 2.35 8.77
C GLU A 88 5.09 3.30 7.65
N ARG A 89 3.81 3.19 7.25
CA ARG A 89 3.10 4.13 6.35
C ARG A 89 3.91 4.47 5.09
N LYS A 90 4.57 3.47 4.52
CA LYS A 90 5.34 3.62 3.29
C LYS A 90 4.43 3.61 2.07
N ASN A 91 4.77 4.43 1.09
CA ASN A 91 4.07 4.47 -0.19
C ASN A 91 4.10 3.09 -0.87
N GLY A 92 3.01 2.76 -1.55
CA GLY A 92 2.85 1.56 -2.36
C GLY A 92 2.60 1.92 -3.82
N ASN A 93 3.24 1.21 -4.76
CA ASN A 93 3.00 1.33 -6.20
C ASN A 93 2.71 -0.06 -6.80
N LEU A 94 1.81 -0.11 -7.78
CA LEU A 94 1.32 -1.34 -8.41
C LEU A 94 1.58 -1.30 -9.94
N PRO A 95 2.83 -1.51 -10.40
CA PRO A 95 3.15 -1.47 -11.83
C PRO A 95 2.36 -2.50 -12.63
N GLY A 96 1.76 -2.06 -13.75
CA GLY A 96 0.98 -2.92 -14.64
C GLY A 96 -0.42 -3.26 -14.12
N VAL A 97 -0.85 -2.65 -13.01
CA VAL A 97 -2.17 -2.83 -12.42
C VAL A 97 -2.97 -1.55 -12.60
N LYS A 98 -4.22 -1.68 -13.05
CA LYS A 98 -5.16 -0.55 -13.06
C LYS A 98 -5.66 -0.32 -11.64
N VAL A 99 -5.19 0.74 -11.01
CA VAL A 99 -5.62 1.13 -9.67
C VAL A 99 -6.92 1.91 -9.78
N ASP A 100 -8.03 1.29 -9.39
CA ASP A 100 -9.34 1.90 -9.33
C ASP A 100 -9.49 2.74 -8.05
N LEU A 101 -8.95 3.96 -8.09
CA LEU A 101 -9.10 5.01 -7.08
C LEU A 101 -9.49 6.30 -7.77
N ASP A 102 -10.37 7.08 -7.14
CA ASP A 102 -10.68 8.42 -7.60
C ASP A 102 -9.42 9.29 -7.59
N VAL A 103 -9.22 10.06 -8.68
CA VAL A 103 -8.07 10.97 -8.82
C VAL A 103 -8.04 12.03 -7.71
N LEU A 104 -9.22 12.44 -7.22
CA LEU A 104 -9.35 13.34 -6.09
C LEU A 104 -10.13 12.64 -4.98
N GLN A 105 -9.49 12.47 -3.83
CA GLN A 105 -10.13 11.95 -2.63
C GLN A 105 -10.90 13.06 -1.91
N PRO A 106 -11.81 12.73 -0.96
CA PRO A 106 -12.56 13.74 -0.21
C PRO A 106 -11.67 14.81 0.45
N LYS A 107 -10.48 14.40 0.93
CA LYS A 107 -9.48 15.32 1.48
C LYS A 107 -8.92 16.27 0.42
N ASP A 108 -8.60 15.79 -0.78
CA ASP A 108 -8.07 16.65 -1.85
C ASP A 108 -9.12 17.68 -2.28
N VAL A 109 -10.39 17.27 -2.36
CA VAL A 109 -11.50 18.18 -2.65
C VAL A 109 -11.64 19.25 -1.56
N ASP A 110 -11.49 18.89 -0.29
CA ASP A 110 -11.50 19.81 0.84
C ASP A 110 -10.32 20.80 0.77
N ASP A 111 -9.09 20.31 0.55
CA ASP A 111 -7.89 21.14 0.40
C ASP A 111 -8.06 22.13 -0.77
N ILE A 112 -8.57 21.68 -1.92
CA ILE A 112 -8.78 22.56 -3.08
C ILE A 112 -9.81 23.65 -2.74
N LYS A 113 -10.96 23.28 -2.18
CA LYS A 113 -12.06 24.22 -1.92
C LYS A 113 -11.73 25.19 -0.78
N ASN A 114 -11.23 24.67 0.33
CA ASN A 114 -11.15 25.40 1.58
C ASN A 114 -9.75 25.98 1.85
N PHE A 115 -8.71 25.46 1.18
CA PHE A 115 -7.37 26.03 1.26
C PHE A 115 -6.97 26.75 -0.03
N CYS A 116 -6.95 26.07 -1.18
CA CYS A 116 -6.42 26.66 -2.42
C CYS A 116 -7.27 27.85 -2.92
N CYS A 117 -8.59 27.67 -3.04
CA CYS A 117 -9.48 28.72 -3.53
C CYS A 117 -9.53 29.93 -2.57
N VAL A 118 -9.54 29.68 -1.27
CA VAL A 118 -9.55 30.75 -0.24
C VAL A 118 -8.27 31.58 -0.30
N ASN A 119 -7.12 30.93 -0.47
CA ASN A 119 -5.83 31.60 -0.53
C ASN A 119 -5.44 32.07 -1.95
N LYS A 120 -6.33 31.92 -2.94
CA LYS A 120 -6.10 32.32 -4.34
C LYS A 120 -4.80 31.75 -4.93
N MET A 121 -4.55 30.48 -4.67
CA MET A 121 -3.41 29.78 -5.27
C MET A 121 -3.54 29.75 -6.79
N ASP A 122 -2.45 30.04 -7.52
CA ASP A 122 -2.47 30.10 -8.99
C ASP A 122 -2.44 28.71 -9.64
N TYR A 123 -1.89 27.71 -8.95
CA TYR A 123 -1.70 26.36 -9.49
C TYR A 123 -1.99 25.29 -8.44
N VAL A 124 -2.51 24.15 -8.90
CA VAL A 124 -2.65 22.92 -8.13
C VAL A 124 -1.97 21.80 -8.90
N ALA A 125 -0.98 21.15 -8.29
CA ALA A 125 -0.35 19.96 -8.85
C ALA A 125 -1.16 18.73 -8.45
N VAL A 126 -1.90 18.16 -9.41
CA VAL A 126 -2.70 16.95 -9.20
C VAL A 126 -1.81 15.73 -9.41
N SER A 127 -1.65 14.93 -8.36
CA SER A 127 -0.86 13.71 -8.42
C SER A 127 -1.67 12.55 -9.01
N PHE A 128 -0.99 11.58 -9.64
CA PHE A 128 -1.59 10.33 -10.12
C PHE A 128 -2.79 10.49 -11.06
N VAL A 129 -2.76 11.47 -11.96
CA VAL A 129 -3.72 11.57 -13.07
C VAL A 129 -3.54 10.34 -13.98
N GLN A 130 -4.64 9.62 -14.24
CA GLN A 130 -4.67 8.37 -15.00
C GLN A 130 -5.35 8.54 -16.36
#